data_AF-B8AXD2-F1
#
_entry.id   AF-B8AXD2-F1
#
_cell.length_a   1.000
_cell.length_b   1.000
_cell.length_c   1.000
_cell.angle_alpha   90.00
_cell.angle_beta   90.00
_cell.angle_gamma   90.00
#
_symmetry.space_group_name_H-M   'P 1'
#
loop_
_entity.id
_entity.type
_entity.pdbx_description
1 polymer ?
#
loop_
_entity_poly.entity_id
_entity_poly.type
_entity_poly.pdbx_seq_one_letter_code
_entity_poly.pdbx_strand_id
1 'polypeptide(L)'
;MQTSKTRNGPSDAPQKASPATPRSSRVAKTGGNETDSAGITPTRTTPERSPKVTERRSPRSPITEKKRPSRLSELESRVSQLQDELKKAKEQLSLSESRRRHTQQEAEEAKKQEQAATSKLEDLQRQLAEFSAAEESRLQELRKVSQERDRAWESELEAVKKQQSVDSAALSSALSEIQRLKQQLEATTESDAARAKQCEFAESELEGLKQEMELRLATIEGLKVNVGESDKAVAEANAVAAETKKQLEMAQATIDSLLAEGARLQECLRSKDAELGQSMARLATLEEDLKKAHNEDDVDGSFGSPDHGEAVEKVVVTIPNGNGSCGGSGAEIEQLRTALEVAEIRYQEEQTRTTIETKTAYEMLENAKSEYDRRVRDLELELKSKNDELTEAKATLAVRCDGKSDVMQPELEAKLMKSITDATELKASLMDKETALQSVMEENETLKSEAGKKAAEVQRRYEAAVAELELAKAAEQDVRMRLGYVTEEADKSSRRAARASEQLDAAQAASVEMEAELRRLRVQSDQWRKAAEAAAAALGGGGGGIGRNVERTGSLEPAEYTNSMIGGKLASSPFSDEPEEESPKRRNSGVLRRMSGLWKKSPK
;
A
#
# COMPACT_ATOMS: atom_id res chain seq x y z
N MET A 1 -17.50 8.98 -27.69
CA MET A 1 -17.78 7.72 -28.41
C MET A 1 -18.86 7.01 -27.58
N GLN A 2 -20.14 7.03 -27.92
CA GLN A 2 -20.81 6.40 -29.07
C GLN A 2 -20.56 4.89 -29.16
N THR A 3 -21.49 4.13 -28.59
CA THR A 3 -21.98 2.82 -29.08
C THR A 3 -23.52 2.84 -28.99
N SER A 4 -24.21 1.92 -29.66
CA SER A 4 -25.53 2.18 -30.25
C SER A 4 -26.74 1.45 -29.63
N LYS A 5 -27.92 1.99 -29.96
CA LYS A 5 -29.23 1.79 -29.35
C LYS A 5 -30.15 0.89 -30.18
N THR A 6 -30.65 -0.20 -29.58
CA THR A 6 -31.88 -0.96 -29.93
C THR A 6 -32.28 -1.73 -28.66
N ARG A 7 -33.48 -1.65 -28.05
CA ARG A 7 -34.89 -1.50 -28.50
C ARG A 7 -35.36 -2.65 -29.40
N ASN A 8 -36.20 -3.53 -28.85
CA ASN A 8 -37.49 -3.95 -29.45
C ASN A 8 -38.35 -4.86 -28.54
N GLY A 9 -39.42 -4.28 -28.01
CA GLY A 9 -40.78 -4.85 -28.05
C GLY A 9 -41.71 -3.79 -28.67
N PRO A 10 -43.05 -3.97 -28.76
CA PRO A 10 -43.86 -5.03 -28.12
C PRO A 10 -44.99 -5.62 -29.02
N SER A 11 -45.89 -6.38 -28.36
CA SER A 11 -47.35 -6.47 -28.60
C SER A 11 -48.00 -7.34 -29.69
N ASP A 12 -49.20 -7.82 -29.29
CA ASP A 12 -50.43 -8.13 -30.02
C ASP A 12 -50.51 -9.21 -31.12
N ALA A 13 -51.29 -10.25 -30.78
CA ALA A 13 -52.23 -10.92 -31.68
C ALA A 13 -53.50 -10.05 -31.86
N PRO A 14 -54.44 -10.29 -32.81
CA PRO A 14 -54.61 -11.53 -33.59
C PRO A 14 -54.89 -11.34 -35.10
N GLN A 15 -54.87 -12.45 -35.84
CA GLN A 15 -55.86 -12.70 -36.91
C GLN A 15 -55.89 -14.17 -37.37
N LYS A 16 -57.08 -14.76 -37.41
CA LYS A 16 -57.41 -15.95 -38.23
C LYS A 16 -58.51 -15.54 -39.20
N ALA A 17 -58.22 -15.48 -40.49
CA ALA A 17 -59.21 -15.29 -41.54
C ALA A 17 -58.77 -15.99 -42.83
N SER A 18 -59.62 -16.87 -43.37
CA SER A 18 -59.53 -17.35 -44.75
C SER A 18 -60.10 -16.28 -45.70
N PRO A 19 -59.69 -16.25 -46.98
CA PRO A 19 -60.52 -16.90 -48.01
C PRO A 19 -59.63 -17.52 -49.13
N ALA A 20 -60.10 -18.04 -50.28
CA ALA A 20 -61.46 -18.15 -50.84
C ALA A 20 -61.60 -19.45 -51.67
N THR A 21 -62.79 -20.07 -51.64
CA THR A 21 -63.35 -20.83 -52.79
C THR A 21 -64.24 -19.85 -53.58
N PRO A 22 -64.59 -20.05 -54.88
CA PRO A 22 -65.68 -21.00 -55.26
C PRO A 22 -65.61 -21.46 -56.77
N ARG A 23 -66.60 -22.04 -57.49
CA ARG A 23 -67.98 -22.53 -57.23
C ARG A 23 -68.47 -23.51 -58.33
N SER A 24 -69.27 -24.52 -57.96
CA SER A 24 -70.47 -25.08 -58.66
C SER A 24 -70.38 -25.63 -60.11
N SER A 25 -71.16 -26.63 -60.57
CA SER A 25 -72.38 -27.32 -60.04
C SER A 25 -72.57 -28.71 -60.74
N ARG A 26 -73.64 -29.52 -60.67
CA ARG A 26 -75.04 -29.44 -60.13
C ARG A 26 -75.63 -30.88 -59.92
N VAL A 27 -76.71 -30.97 -59.11
CA VAL A 27 -78.00 -31.73 -59.28
C VAL A 27 -78.08 -32.82 -60.40
N ALA A 28 -78.68 -34.03 -60.24
CA ALA A 28 -79.85 -34.45 -59.44
C ALA A 28 -79.81 -35.91 -58.87
N LYS A 29 -80.97 -36.45 -58.44
CA LYS A 29 -81.17 -37.67 -57.62
C LYS A 29 -82.32 -38.57 -58.11
N THR A 30 -82.02 -39.86 -58.28
CA THR A 30 -82.90 -41.07 -58.25
C THR A 30 -82.00 -42.22 -57.76
N GLY A 31 -82.41 -43.27 -57.04
CA GLY A 31 -83.71 -43.91 -56.82
C GLY A 31 -83.69 -45.31 -57.47
N GLY A 32 -83.75 -46.44 -56.76
CA GLY A 32 -83.84 -46.68 -55.30
C GLY A 32 -83.63 -48.18 -54.96
N ASN A 33 -84.00 -48.58 -53.74
CA ASN A 33 -84.17 -49.94 -53.18
C ASN A 33 -83.36 -51.14 -53.72
N GLU A 34 -82.73 -51.90 -52.81
CA GLU A 34 -82.95 -53.36 -52.72
C GLU A 34 -83.16 -53.75 -51.24
N THR A 35 -83.84 -54.88 -50.99
CA THR A 35 -84.20 -55.39 -49.66
C THR A 35 -84.13 -56.91 -49.67
N ASP A 36 -84.01 -57.53 -48.50
CA ASP A 36 -83.62 -58.92 -48.30
C ASP A 36 -84.48 -60.01 -48.98
N SER A 37 -83.88 -61.20 -49.01
CA SER A 37 -84.51 -62.54 -48.89
C SER A 37 -84.67 -63.42 -50.13
N ALA A 38 -83.69 -64.33 -50.25
CA ALA A 38 -83.87 -65.79 -50.35
C ALA A 38 -84.40 -66.44 -51.65
N GLY A 39 -83.77 -67.57 -52.02
CA GLY A 39 -84.52 -68.71 -52.53
C GLY A 39 -83.94 -69.47 -53.74
N ILE A 40 -83.16 -70.52 -53.45
CA ILE A 40 -83.36 -71.89 -53.98
C ILE A 40 -83.19 -72.16 -55.52
N THR A 41 -82.81 -73.40 -55.82
CA THR A 41 -82.69 -74.06 -57.15
C THR A 41 -83.99 -74.05 -58.00
N PRO A 42 -84.02 -74.46 -59.30
CA PRO A 42 -82.97 -75.14 -60.09
C PRO A 42 -82.80 -74.67 -61.56
N THR A 43 -81.77 -75.19 -62.25
CA THR A 43 -81.79 -75.27 -63.74
C THR A 43 -81.17 -76.57 -64.27
N ARG A 44 -82.02 -77.44 -64.84
CA ARG A 44 -81.62 -78.50 -65.79
C ARG A 44 -81.70 -77.88 -67.20
N THR A 45 -80.85 -78.22 -68.18
CA THR A 45 -80.80 -79.48 -68.97
C THR A 45 -79.43 -79.60 -69.65
N THR A 46 -78.63 -80.68 -69.54
CA THR A 46 -78.72 -82.00 -70.23
C THR A 46 -78.74 -81.97 -71.77
N PRO A 47 -78.07 -82.91 -72.48
CA PRO A 47 -76.82 -83.60 -72.13
C PRO A 47 -75.84 -83.87 -73.32
N GLU A 48 -74.55 -84.07 -73.04
CA GLU A 48 -73.69 -84.90 -73.91
C GLU A 48 -73.83 -86.39 -73.55
N ARG A 49 -73.77 -87.29 -74.53
CA ARG A 49 -73.52 -88.73 -74.30
C ARG A 49 -72.91 -89.42 -75.52
N SER A 50 -71.76 -90.08 -75.32
CA SER A 50 -71.11 -90.90 -76.34
C SER A 50 -71.89 -92.18 -76.67
N PRO A 51 -71.94 -92.62 -77.94
CA PRO A 51 -72.68 -93.83 -78.38
C PRO A 51 -71.82 -95.10 -78.34
N LYS A 52 -72.45 -96.29 -78.25
CA LYS A 52 -71.89 -97.56 -78.78
C LYS A 52 -72.88 -98.75 -78.86
N VAL A 53 -72.99 -99.30 -80.08
CA VAL A 53 -73.35 -100.69 -80.52
C VAL A 53 -74.74 -101.29 -80.20
N THR A 54 -75.29 -102.01 -81.21
CA THR A 54 -76.39 -103.02 -81.16
C THR A 54 -77.82 -102.52 -80.86
N GLU A 55 -78.91 -103.09 -81.41
CA GLU A 55 -79.05 -104.24 -82.33
C GLU A 55 -80.24 -104.09 -83.36
N ARG A 56 -80.13 -104.82 -84.49
CA ARG A 56 -81.13 -105.22 -85.51
C ARG A 56 -82.61 -104.76 -85.36
N ARG A 57 -83.05 -103.86 -86.26
CA ARG A 57 -84.24 -104.00 -87.18
C ARG A 57 -84.38 -102.68 -87.99
N SER A 58 -84.21 -102.71 -89.31
CA SER A 58 -85.23 -103.04 -90.33
C SER A 58 -86.31 -101.94 -90.52
N PRO A 59 -86.12 -100.96 -91.44
CA PRO A 59 -87.08 -99.87 -91.69
C PRO A 59 -88.13 -100.22 -92.76
N ARG A 60 -89.41 -99.83 -92.59
CA ARG A 60 -90.39 -99.85 -93.70
C ARG A 60 -91.66 -98.98 -93.50
N SER A 61 -91.81 -97.97 -94.38
CA SER A 61 -93.06 -97.34 -94.89
C SER A 61 -94.06 -96.70 -93.90
N PRO A 62 -94.60 -95.51 -94.22
CA PRO A 62 -95.65 -95.32 -95.27
C PRO A 62 -95.08 -94.81 -96.64
N ILE A 63 -95.83 -94.57 -97.74
CA ILE A 63 -97.26 -94.78 -98.09
C ILE A 63 -97.40 -94.95 -99.62
N THR A 64 -98.39 -95.72 -100.10
CA THR A 64 -98.89 -95.84 -101.51
C THR A 64 -97.88 -96.15 -102.65
N GLU A 65 -98.43 -96.39 -103.86
CA GLU A 65 -97.68 -96.83 -105.05
C GLU A 65 -97.22 -95.70 -106.01
N LYS A 66 -96.28 -96.09 -106.89
CA LYS A 66 -96.09 -95.64 -108.30
C LYS A 66 -95.36 -94.31 -108.59
N LYS A 67 -94.20 -94.52 -109.26
CA LYS A 67 -93.41 -93.67 -110.18
C LYS A 67 -92.32 -92.74 -109.59
N ARG A 68 -91.12 -92.90 -110.15
CA ARG A 68 -89.86 -92.12 -110.03
C ARG A 68 -89.81 -91.02 -111.12
N PRO A 69 -88.83 -90.08 -111.19
CA PRO A 69 -87.49 -90.07 -110.53
C PRO A 69 -87.02 -88.75 -109.87
N SER A 70 -86.02 -88.81 -108.98
CA SER A 70 -85.18 -87.65 -108.54
C SER A 70 -84.02 -87.94 -107.56
N ARG A 71 -84.00 -89.11 -106.89
CA ARG A 71 -83.22 -89.43 -105.66
C ARG A 71 -81.69 -89.17 -105.59
N LEU A 72 -81.01 -88.75 -106.67
CA LEU A 72 -79.58 -88.44 -106.63
C LEU A 72 -79.32 -87.01 -106.15
N SER A 73 -80.08 -86.04 -106.66
CA SER A 73 -79.89 -84.61 -106.33
C SER A 73 -80.21 -84.26 -104.86
N GLU A 74 -80.97 -85.11 -104.17
CA GLU A 74 -81.21 -85.05 -102.72
C GLU A 74 -79.98 -85.47 -101.90
N LEU A 75 -79.14 -86.36 -102.45
CA LEU A 75 -77.87 -86.76 -101.83
C LEU A 75 -76.76 -85.77 -102.17
N GLU A 76 -76.72 -85.28 -103.41
CA GLU A 76 -75.75 -84.27 -103.86
C GLU A 76 -75.93 -82.94 -103.10
N SER A 77 -77.16 -82.43 -102.97
CA SER A 77 -77.42 -81.22 -102.19
C SER A 77 -77.04 -81.37 -100.71
N ARG A 78 -77.25 -82.56 -100.14
CA ARG A 78 -76.86 -82.88 -98.76
C ARG A 78 -75.34 -83.04 -98.58
N VAL A 79 -74.62 -83.49 -99.60
CA VAL A 79 -73.15 -83.46 -99.63
C VAL A 79 -72.64 -82.02 -99.70
N SER A 80 -73.20 -81.17 -100.56
CA SER A 80 -72.84 -79.75 -100.63
C SER A 80 -73.14 -79.02 -99.32
N GLN A 81 -74.30 -79.28 -98.70
CA GLN A 81 -74.65 -78.74 -97.38
C GLN A 81 -73.61 -79.15 -96.32
N LEU A 82 -73.21 -80.42 -96.26
CA LEU A 82 -72.19 -80.89 -95.32
C LEU A 82 -70.79 -80.32 -95.63
N GLN A 83 -70.47 -80.00 -96.89
CA GLN A 83 -69.24 -79.31 -97.26
C GLN A 83 -69.25 -77.85 -96.81
N ASP A 84 -70.37 -77.13 -96.98
CA ASP A 84 -70.55 -75.76 -96.49
C ASP A 84 -70.60 -75.68 -94.96
N GLU A 85 -71.24 -76.64 -94.29
CA GLU A 85 -71.22 -76.77 -92.83
C GLU A 85 -69.80 -77.07 -92.31
N LEU A 86 -69.06 -77.95 -92.98
CA LEU A 86 -67.64 -78.20 -92.69
C LEU A 86 -66.77 -76.95 -92.94
N LYS A 87 -67.07 -76.15 -93.96
CA LYS A 87 -66.37 -74.88 -94.24
C LYS A 87 -66.65 -73.86 -93.14
N LYS A 88 -67.92 -73.65 -92.78
CA LYS A 88 -68.34 -72.80 -91.66
C LYS A 88 -67.76 -73.24 -90.33
N ALA A 89 -67.69 -74.55 -90.06
CA ALA A 89 -67.06 -75.11 -88.86
C ALA A 89 -65.53 -74.85 -88.84
N LYS A 90 -64.84 -74.95 -89.99
CA LYS A 90 -63.42 -74.58 -90.11
C LYS A 90 -63.19 -73.07 -89.94
N GLU A 91 -64.07 -72.23 -90.47
CA GLU A 91 -64.02 -70.78 -90.33
C GLU A 91 -64.34 -70.34 -88.88
N GLN A 92 -65.32 -70.96 -88.22
CA GLN A 92 -65.57 -70.75 -86.79
C GLN A 92 -64.42 -71.28 -85.91
N LEU A 93 -63.81 -72.41 -86.27
CA LEU A 93 -62.62 -72.92 -85.57
C LEU A 93 -61.44 -71.97 -85.72
N SER A 94 -61.17 -71.43 -86.92
CA SER A 94 -60.07 -70.49 -87.12
C SER A 94 -60.31 -69.13 -86.44
N LEU A 95 -61.57 -68.67 -86.37
CA LEU A 95 -61.96 -67.48 -85.59
C LEU A 95 -61.92 -67.72 -84.07
N SER A 96 -62.21 -68.95 -83.62
CA SER A 96 -62.07 -69.35 -82.22
C SER A 96 -60.60 -69.48 -81.83
N GLU A 97 -59.77 -70.06 -82.69
CA GLU A 97 -58.32 -70.13 -82.52
C GLU A 97 -57.65 -68.76 -82.53
N SER A 98 -58.03 -67.86 -83.44
CA SER A 98 -57.45 -66.51 -83.49
C SER A 98 -57.87 -65.71 -82.24
N ARG A 99 -59.13 -65.81 -81.81
CA ARG A 99 -59.59 -65.25 -80.53
C ARG A 99 -58.81 -65.84 -79.35
N ARG A 100 -58.62 -67.16 -79.30
CA ARG A 100 -57.86 -67.84 -78.23
C ARG A 100 -56.41 -67.36 -78.18
N ARG A 101 -55.75 -67.20 -79.33
CA ARG A 101 -54.38 -66.67 -79.44
C ARG A 101 -54.32 -65.20 -78.98
N HIS A 102 -55.29 -64.37 -79.36
CA HIS A 102 -55.39 -62.97 -78.91
C HIS A 102 -55.52 -62.90 -77.37
N THR A 103 -56.49 -63.63 -76.78
CA THR A 103 -56.67 -63.66 -75.33
C THR A 103 -55.49 -64.26 -74.57
N GLN A 104 -54.74 -65.17 -75.20
CA GLN A 104 -53.50 -65.71 -74.63
C GLN A 104 -52.39 -64.64 -74.65
N GLN A 105 -52.22 -63.91 -75.75
CA GLN A 105 -51.25 -62.81 -75.83
C GLN A 105 -51.58 -61.70 -74.82
N GLU A 106 -52.85 -61.29 -74.71
CA GLU A 106 -53.30 -60.32 -73.70
C GLU A 106 -53.00 -60.79 -72.28
N ALA A 107 -53.21 -62.08 -71.96
CA ALA A 107 -52.86 -62.65 -70.66
C ALA A 107 -51.33 -62.71 -70.42
N GLU A 108 -50.53 -63.01 -71.45
CA GLU A 108 -49.07 -63.01 -71.37
C GLU A 108 -48.50 -61.58 -71.24
N GLU A 109 -49.14 -60.58 -71.84
CA GLU A 109 -48.77 -59.16 -71.70
C GLU A 109 -49.20 -58.60 -70.35
N ALA A 110 -50.42 -58.91 -69.89
CA ALA A 110 -50.88 -58.58 -68.53
C ALA A 110 -49.95 -59.18 -67.46
N LYS A 111 -49.52 -60.43 -67.62
CA LYS A 111 -48.56 -61.08 -66.72
C LYS A 111 -47.18 -60.41 -66.72
N LYS A 112 -46.70 -59.91 -67.87
CA LYS A 112 -45.46 -59.12 -67.94
C LYS A 112 -45.62 -57.77 -67.23
N GLN A 113 -46.78 -57.13 -67.36
CA GLN A 113 -47.08 -55.87 -66.67
C GLN A 113 -47.20 -56.08 -65.15
N GLU A 114 -47.84 -57.17 -64.71
CA GLU A 114 -47.90 -57.60 -63.31
C GLU A 114 -46.49 -57.80 -62.74
N GLN A 115 -45.64 -58.59 -63.41
CA GLN A 115 -44.25 -58.82 -62.99
C GLN A 115 -43.41 -57.52 -62.92
N ALA A 116 -43.63 -56.58 -63.86
CA ALA A 116 -42.98 -55.27 -63.87
C ALA A 116 -43.59 -54.27 -62.87
N ALA A 117 -44.77 -54.56 -62.30
CA ALA A 117 -45.38 -53.81 -61.22
C ALA A 117 -44.95 -54.36 -59.85
N THR A 118 -44.88 -55.69 -59.68
CA THR A 118 -44.38 -56.32 -58.45
C THR A 118 -42.91 -55.99 -58.21
N SER A 119 -42.04 -56.04 -59.23
CA SER A 119 -40.63 -55.68 -59.06
C SER A 119 -40.46 -54.23 -58.58
N LYS A 120 -41.21 -53.28 -59.15
CA LYS A 120 -41.21 -51.88 -58.71
C LYS A 120 -41.76 -51.70 -57.30
N LEU A 121 -42.76 -52.50 -56.91
CA LEU A 121 -43.32 -52.47 -55.56
C LEU A 121 -42.31 -53.00 -54.54
N GLU A 122 -41.57 -54.07 -54.87
CA GLU A 122 -40.45 -54.55 -54.05
C GLU A 122 -39.29 -53.53 -53.98
N ASP A 123 -38.96 -52.86 -55.10
CA ASP A 123 -37.94 -51.81 -55.14
C ASP A 123 -38.30 -50.63 -54.23
N LEU A 124 -39.56 -50.18 -54.28
CA LEU A 124 -40.09 -49.13 -53.40
C LEU A 124 -40.19 -49.57 -51.93
N GLN A 125 -40.50 -50.85 -51.65
CA GLN A 125 -40.47 -51.39 -50.30
C GLN A 125 -39.04 -51.43 -49.74
N ARG A 126 -38.04 -51.82 -50.56
CA ARG A 126 -36.63 -51.79 -50.17
C ARG A 126 -36.13 -50.37 -49.90
N GLN A 127 -36.44 -49.42 -50.79
CA GLN A 127 -36.14 -47.99 -50.56
C GLN A 127 -36.80 -47.45 -49.29
N LEU A 128 -38.08 -47.78 -49.02
CA LEU A 128 -38.76 -47.35 -47.80
C LEU A 128 -38.09 -47.89 -46.53
N ALA A 129 -37.68 -49.17 -46.54
CA ALA A 129 -36.94 -49.77 -45.42
C ALA A 129 -35.55 -49.12 -45.22
N GLU A 130 -34.84 -48.81 -46.31
CA GLU A 130 -33.57 -48.08 -46.27
C GLU A 130 -33.74 -46.66 -45.68
N PHE A 131 -34.78 -45.93 -46.10
CA PHE A 131 -35.11 -44.61 -45.53
C PHE A 131 -35.48 -44.69 -44.04
N SER A 132 -36.28 -45.67 -43.62
CA SER A 132 -36.60 -45.87 -42.20
C SER A 132 -35.37 -46.21 -41.37
N ALA A 133 -34.49 -47.10 -41.83
CA ALA A 133 -33.25 -47.44 -41.12
C ALA A 133 -32.29 -46.24 -41.02
N ALA A 134 -32.21 -45.40 -42.06
CA ALA A 134 -31.43 -44.16 -42.04
C ALA A 134 -32.02 -43.12 -41.07
N GLU A 135 -33.36 -42.98 -41.01
CA GLU A 135 -34.00 -42.09 -40.06
C GLU A 135 -33.87 -42.59 -38.60
N GLU A 136 -34.03 -43.89 -38.34
CA GLU A 136 -33.78 -44.48 -37.02
C GLU A 136 -32.35 -44.23 -36.54
N SER A 137 -31.37 -44.37 -37.45
CA SER A 137 -29.95 -44.07 -37.19
C SER A 137 -29.75 -42.59 -36.84
N ARG A 138 -30.27 -41.67 -37.67
CA ARG A 138 -30.23 -40.21 -37.43
C ARG A 138 -30.90 -39.82 -36.10
N LEU A 139 -32.01 -40.46 -35.75
CA LEU A 139 -32.69 -40.27 -34.47
C LEU A 139 -31.90 -40.87 -33.29
N GLN A 140 -31.10 -41.92 -33.49
CA GLN A 140 -30.21 -42.44 -32.46
C GLN A 140 -29.02 -41.50 -32.23
N GLU A 141 -28.43 -40.94 -33.30
CA GLU A 141 -27.37 -39.93 -33.22
C GLU A 141 -27.86 -38.66 -32.52
N LEU A 142 -29.03 -38.13 -32.88
CA LEU A 142 -29.59 -36.94 -32.23
C LEU A 142 -29.82 -37.14 -30.71
N ARG A 143 -30.19 -38.37 -30.29
CA ARG A 143 -30.29 -38.72 -28.87
C ARG A 143 -28.92 -38.76 -28.18
N LYS A 144 -27.88 -39.31 -28.83
CA LYS A 144 -26.50 -39.30 -28.32
C LYS A 144 -26.00 -37.86 -28.14
N VAL A 145 -26.14 -37.03 -29.17
CA VAL A 145 -25.72 -35.61 -29.16
C VAL A 145 -26.43 -34.81 -28.07
N SER A 146 -27.73 -35.05 -27.81
CA SER A 146 -28.37 -34.40 -26.65
C SER A 146 -27.71 -34.83 -25.35
N GLN A 147 -27.63 -36.14 -25.07
CA GLN A 147 -27.02 -36.64 -23.84
C GLN A 147 -25.56 -36.18 -23.67
N GLU A 148 -24.81 -36.00 -24.75
CA GLU A 148 -23.44 -35.48 -24.73
C GLU A 148 -23.41 -33.99 -24.35
N ARG A 149 -24.28 -33.14 -24.94
CA ARG A 149 -24.43 -31.75 -24.45
C ARG A 149 -24.87 -31.71 -22.98
N ASP A 150 -25.81 -32.56 -22.60
CA ASP A 150 -26.44 -32.52 -21.28
C ASP A 150 -25.40 -32.92 -20.19
N ARG A 151 -24.58 -33.95 -20.46
CA ARG A 151 -23.38 -34.28 -19.64
C ARG A 151 -22.32 -33.18 -19.64
N ALA A 152 -22.12 -32.48 -20.75
CA ALA A 152 -21.18 -31.36 -20.83
C ALA A 152 -21.66 -30.19 -19.95
N TRP A 153 -22.95 -29.85 -20.00
CA TRP A 153 -23.58 -28.86 -19.13
C TRP A 153 -23.51 -29.24 -17.65
N GLU A 154 -23.73 -30.50 -17.29
CA GLU A 154 -23.51 -31.00 -15.92
C GLU A 154 -22.03 -30.84 -15.50
N SER A 155 -21.09 -31.13 -16.40
CA SER A 155 -19.65 -31.01 -16.13
C SER A 155 -19.19 -29.56 -15.97
N GLU A 156 -19.70 -28.65 -16.80
CA GLU A 156 -19.46 -27.20 -16.68
C GLU A 156 -20.07 -26.64 -15.39
N LEU A 157 -21.29 -27.07 -15.03
CA LEU A 157 -21.94 -26.66 -13.78
C LEU A 157 -21.15 -27.12 -12.55
N GLU A 158 -20.64 -28.36 -12.54
CA GLU A 158 -19.77 -28.86 -11.47
C GLU A 158 -18.40 -28.18 -11.45
N ALA A 159 -17.85 -27.78 -12.59
CA ALA A 159 -16.63 -26.98 -12.66
C ALA A 159 -16.86 -25.57 -12.04
N VAL A 160 -17.97 -24.91 -12.37
CA VAL A 160 -18.35 -23.61 -11.79
C VAL A 160 -18.58 -23.71 -10.28
N LYS A 161 -19.29 -24.74 -9.79
CA LYS A 161 -19.45 -24.97 -8.33
C LYS A 161 -18.12 -25.15 -7.63
N LYS A 162 -17.19 -25.92 -8.21
CA LYS A 162 -15.83 -26.10 -7.66
C LYS A 162 -15.07 -24.79 -7.63
N GLN A 163 -15.10 -24.00 -8.71
CA GLN A 163 -14.48 -22.67 -8.73
C GLN A 163 -15.07 -21.76 -7.64
N GLN A 164 -16.40 -21.68 -7.51
CA GLN A 164 -17.06 -20.92 -6.45
C GLN A 164 -16.64 -21.36 -5.03
N SER A 165 -16.41 -22.66 -4.81
CA SER A 165 -15.91 -23.15 -3.52
C SER A 165 -14.45 -22.74 -3.25
N VAL A 166 -13.60 -22.70 -4.28
CA VAL A 166 -12.22 -22.22 -4.20
C VAL A 166 -12.18 -20.70 -3.99
N ASP A 167 -12.98 -19.94 -4.73
CA ASP A 167 -13.09 -18.48 -4.59
C ASP A 167 -13.60 -18.08 -3.20
N SER A 168 -14.58 -18.83 -2.65
CA SER A 168 -15.09 -18.64 -1.29
C SER A 168 -14.03 -18.96 -0.21
N ALA A 169 -13.21 -20.00 -0.41
CA ALA A 169 -12.09 -20.31 0.47
C ALA A 169 -10.97 -19.26 0.38
N ALA A 170 -10.65 -18.78 -0.83
CA ALA A 170 -9.67 -17.70 -1.03
C ALA A 170 -10.14 -16.37 -0.40
N LEU A 171 -11.43 -16.03 -0.55
CA LEU A 171 -12.03 -14.83 0.03
C LEU A 171 -12.08 -14.90 1.57
N SER A 172 -12.45 -16.04 2.15
CA SER A 172 -12.42 -16.19 3.62
C SER A 172 -11.00 -16.17 4.19
N SER A 173 -10.02 -16.78 3.48
CA SER A 173 -8.60 -16.64 3.82
C SER A 173 -8.14 -15.18 3.76
N ALA A 174 -8.47 -14.44 2.69
CA ALA A 174 -8.11 -13.03 2.55
C ALA A 174 -8.75 -12.14 3.62
N LEU A 175 -10.01 -12.40 4.01
CA LEU A 175 -10.66 -11.69 5.12
C LEU A 175 -9.98 -11.96 6.46
N SER A 176 -9.58 -13.21 6.73
CA SER A 176 -8.84 -13.55 7.96
C SER A 176 -7.45 -12.89 8.01
N GLU A 177 -6.75 -12.81 6.87
CA GLU A 177 -5.47 -12.12 6.75
C GLU A 177 -5.63 -10.59 6.94
N ILE A 178 -6.68 -9.98 6.40
CA ILE A 178 -7.00 -8.57 6.63
C ILE A 178 -7.31 -8.31 8.11
N GLN A 179 -8.01 -9.21 8.81
CA GLN A 179 -8.24 -9.10 10.25
C GLN A 179 -6.94 -9.21 11.04
N ARG A 180 -6.08 -10.17 10.70
CA ARG A 180 -4.75 -10.38 11.32
C ARG A 180 -3.84 -9.16 11.13
N LEU A 181 -3.82 -8.57 9.93
CA LEU A 181 -3.04 -7.37 9.62
C LEU A 181 -3.59 -6.13 10.35
N LYS A 182 -4.91 -5.99 10.52
CA LYS A 182 -5.51 -4.92 11.34
C LYS A 182 -5.08 -5.01 12.80
N GLN A 183 -5.15 -6.20 13.40
CA GLN A 183 -4.71 -6.43 14.78
C GLN A 183 -3.21 -6.13 14.98
N GLN A 184 -2.37 -6.47 13.99
CA GLN A 184 -0.95 -6.10 14.03
C GLN A 184 -0.74 -4.58 13.93
N LEU A 185 -1.48 -3.89 13.06
CA LEU A 185 -1.38 -2.44 12.91
C LEU A 185 -1.82 -1.72 14.18
N GLU A 186 -2.93 -2.14 14.78
CA GLU A 186 -3.45 -1.65 16.06
C GLU A 186 -2.39 -1.81 17.17
N ALA A 187 -1.84 -3.02 17.35
CA ALA A 187 -0.77 -3.28 18.32
C ALA A 187 0.53 -2.48 18.04
N THR A 188 0.88 -2.20 16.78
CA THR A 188 1.99 -1.28 16.49
C THR A 188 1.68 0.15 16.87
N THR A 189 0.46 0.65 16.62
CA THR A 189 0.07 2.00 17.03
C THR A 189 0.01 2.17 18.56
N GLU A 190 -0.41 1.13 19.29
CA GLU A 190 -0.31 1.10 20.76
C GLU A 190 1.15 1.12 21.24
N SER A 191 2.02 0.32 20.62
CA SER A 191 3.46 0.29 20.95
C SER A 191 4.16 1.61 20.65
N ASP A 192 3.78 2.31 19.58
CA ASP A 192 4.39 3.60 19.21
C ASP A 192 3.82 4.74 20.05
N ALA A 193 2.54 4.71 20.42
CA ALA A 193 1.98 5.62 21.42
C ALA A 193 2.61 5.42 22.81
N ALA A 194 2.98 4.20 23.18
CA ALA A 194 3.74 3.91 24.39
C ALA A 194 5.18 4.45 24.33
N ARG A 195 5.85 4.36 23.17
CA ARG A 195 7.18 4.99 22.95
C ARG A 195 7.10 6.51 23.00
N ALA A 196 6.10 7.13 22.38
CA ALA A 196 5.91 8.58 22.40
C ALA A 196 5.86 9.11 23.84
N LYS A 197 5.06 8.49 24.71
CA LYS A 197 4.97 8.82 26.14
C LYS A 197 6.29 8.63 26.91
N GLN A 198 7.11 7.66 26.50
CA GLN A 198 8.45 7.47 27.08
C GLN A 198 9.43 8.58 26.65
N CYS A 199 9.33 9.06 25.40
CA CYS A 199 10.09 10.21 24.92
C CYS A 199 9.63 11.51 25.63
N GLU A 200 8.32 11.77 25.69
CA GLU A 200 7.73 12.94 26.39
C GLU A 200 8.16 13.00 27.87
N PHE A 201 8.22 11.85 28.55
CA PHE A 201 8.73 11.76 29.91
C PHE A 201 10.24 12.07 29.99
N ALA A 202 11.07 11.49 29.12
CA ALA A 202 12.50 11.75 29.09
C ALA A 202 12.84 13.20 28.72
N GLU A 203 12.08 13.83 27.82
CA GLU A 203 12.19 15.26 27.50
C GLU A 203 11.83 16.13 28.71
N SER A 204 10.83 15.73 29.50
CA SER A 204 10.44 16.41 30.74
C SER A 204 11.54 16.30 31.82
N GLU A 205 12.17 15.13 31.98
CA GLU A 205 13.32 14.95 32.89
C GLU A 205 14.54 15.79 32.44
N LEU A 206 14.83 15.84 31.13
CA LEU A 206 15.93 16.63 30.58
C LEU A 206 15.74 18.14 30.78
N GLU A 207 14.52 18.65 30.56
CA GLU A 207 14.23 20.07 30.79
C GLU A 207 14.27 20.42 32.29
N GLY A 208 13.84 19.52 33.18
CA GLY A 208 14.01 19.67 34.63
C GLY A 208 15.48 19.71 35.06
N LEU A 209 16.33 18.82 34.54
CA LEU A 209 17.77 18.82 34.78
C LEU A 209 18.47 20.07 34.22
N LYS A 210 17.99 20.58 33.08
CA LYS A 210 18.48 21.84 32.49
C LYS A 210 18.13 23.04 33.39
N GLN A 211 16.91 23.14 33.89
CA GLN A 211 16.51 24.17 34.85
C GLN A 211 17.31 24.09 36.16
N GLU A 212 17.60 22.89 36.66
CA GLU A 212 18.50 22.72 37.82
C GLU A 212 19.93 23.18 37.50
N MET A 213 20.44 22.92 36.30
CA MET A 213 21.77 23.40 35.88
C MET A 213 21.81 24.93 35.76
N GLU A 214 20.77 25.56 35.22
CA GLU A 214 20.63 27.02 35.16
C GLU A 214 20.61 27.65 36.58
N LEU A 215 19.86 27.07 37.52
CA LEU A 215 19.86 27.47 38.94
C LEU A 215 21.25 27.33 39.57
N ARG A 216 21.93 26.19 39.36
CA ARG A 216 23.29 25.94 39.86
C ARG A 216 24.30 26.93 39.28
N LEU A 217 24.19 27.29 38.00
CA LEU A 217 25.04 28.34 37.39
C LEU A 217 24.79 29.71 38.03
N ALA A 218 23.54 30.11 38.22
CA ALA A 218 23.20 31.39 38.88
C ALA A 218 23.74 31.49 40.31
N THR A 219 23.70 30.39 41.09
CA THR A 219 24.30 30.36 42.44
C THR A 219 25.83 30.43 42.41
N ILE A 220 26.48 29.80 41.44
CA ILE A 220 27.94 29.91 41.24
C ILE A 220 28.34 31.34 40.87
N GLU A 221 27.56 32.02 40.02
CA GLU A 221 27.80 33.42 39.67
C GLU A 221 27.61 34.37 40.87
N GLY A 222 26.57 34.16 41.68
CA GLY A 222 26.38 34.90 42.94
C GLY A 222 27.54 34.69 43.92
N LEU A 223 27.99 33.46 44.13
CA LEU A 223 29.16 33.16 44.97
C LEU A 223 30.44 33.82 44.43
N LYS A 224 30.63 33.87 43.11
CA LYS A 224 31.77 34.53 42.45
C LYS A 224 31.76 36.04 42.66
N VAL A 225 30.58 36.69 42.68
CA VAL A 225 30.45 38.10 43.06
C VAL A 225 30.85 38.30 44.53
N ASN A 226 30.30 37.49 45.44
CA ASN A 226 30.60 37.57 46.88
C ASN A 226 32.10 37.40 47.19
N VAL A 227 32.79 36.48 46.50
CA VAL A 227 34.25 36.33 46.60
C VAL A 227 34.97 37.59 46.12
N GLY A 228 34.58 38.13 44.96
CA GLY A 228 35.16 39.37 44.43
C GLY A 228 34.84 40.63 45.25
N GLU A 229 33.85 40.61 46.14
CA GLU A 229 33.60 41.64 47.14
C GLU A 229 34.44 41.41 48.41
N SER A 230 34.57 40.15 48.84
CA SER A 230 35.47 39.76 49.94
C SER A 230 36.93 40.13 49.64
N ASP A 231 37.40 39.87 48.41
CA ASP A 231 38.77 40.21 47.97
C ASP A 231 39.02 41.73 47.99
N LYS A 232 38.01 42.56 47.63
CA LYS A 232 38.10 44.03 47.73
C LYS A 232 38.16 44.47 49.20
N ALA A 233 37.27 43.96 50.05
CA ALA A 233 37.26 44.29 51.47
C ALA A 233 38.57 43.88 52.16
N VAL A 234 39.17 42.75 51.76
CA VAL A 234 40.50 42.33 52.21
C VAL A 234 41.59 43.28 51.68
N ALA A 235 41.53 43.73 50.44
CA ALA A 235 42.48 44.72 49.90
C ALA A 235 42.38 46.07 50.62
N GLU A 236 41.17 46.56 50.90
CA GLU A 236 40.91 47.78 51.66
C GLU A 236 41.40 47.67 53.11
N ALA A 237 41.09 46.56 53.80
CA ALA A 237 41.57 46.30 55.15
C ALA A 237 43.11 46.23 55.21
N ASN A 238 43.75 45.62 54.22
CA ASN A 238 45.21 45.60 54.10
C ASN A 238 45.81 46.99 53.85
N ALA A 239 45.14 47.84 53.06
CA ALA A 239 45.58 49.22 52.85
C ALA A 239 45.49 50.06 54.14
N VAL A 240 44.40 49.91 54.90
CA VAL A 240 44.24 50.53 56.23
C VAL A 240 45.28 50.00 57.23
N ALA A 241 45.57 48.70 57.22
CA ALA A 241 46.62 48.10 58.06
C ALA A 241 48.03 48.62 57.70
N ALA A 242 48.32 48.86 56.41
CA ALA A 242 49.59 49.44 55.98
C ALA A 242 49.74 50.91 56.39
N GLU A 243 48.69 51.73 56.25
CA GLU A 243 48.73 53.14 56.63
C GLU A 243 48.75 53.32 58.17
N THR A 244 47.98 52.53 58.92
CA THR A 244 48.03 52.54 60.40
C THR A 244 49.37 52.06 60.93
N LYS A 245 50.00 51.05 60.30
CA LYS A 245 51.39 50.66 60.61
C LYS A 245 52.37 51.82 60.37
N LYS A 246 52.27 52.52 59.23
CA LYS A 246 53.09 53.69 58.91
C LYS A 246 52.88 54.84 59.91
N GLN A 247 51.64 55.04 60.39
CA GLN A 247 51.35 56.01 61.45
C GLN A 247 51.97 55.61 62.79
N LEU A 248 51.96 54.33 63.14
CA LEU A 248 52.67 53.80 64.32
C LEU A 248 54.19 53.99 64.20
N GLU A 249 54.79 53.74 63.03
CA GLU A 249 56.22 53.97 62.78
C GLU A 249 56.61 55.46 62.90
N MET A 250 55.77 56.39 62.39
CA MET A 250 55.97 57.83 62.58
C MET A 250 55.79 58.27 64.05
N ALA A 251 54.81 57.71 64.77
CA ALA A 251 54.60 57.99 66.18
C ALA A 251 55.77 57.48 67.04
N GLN A 252 56.27 56.27 66.76
CA GLN A 252 57.45 55.70 67.43
C GLN A 252 58.69 56.57 67.22
N ALA A 253 58.99 56.97 65.97
CA ALA A 253 60.11 57.87 65.68
C ALA A 253 59.98 59.25 66.39
N THR A 254 58.75 59.73 66.59
CA THR A 254 58.49 60.95 67.36
C THR A 254 58.76 60.75 68.85
N ILE A 255 58.33 59.62 69.42
CA ILE A 255 58.62 59.23 70.82
C ILE A 255 60.13 59.08 71.02
N ASP A 256 60.84 58.39 70.13
CA ASP A 256 62.29 58.19 70.22
C ASP A 256 63.05 59.53 70.15
N SER A 257 62.58 60.48 69.32
CA SER A 257 63.11 61.84 69.28
C SER A 257 62.87 62.61 70.59
N LEU A 258 61.67 62.52 71.17
CA LEU A 258 61.34 63.16 72.45
C LEU A 258 62.09 62.54 73.63
N LEU A 259 62.35 61.24 73.60
CA LEU A 259 63.20 60.56 74.60
C LEU A 259 64.67 61.00 74.47
N ALA A 260 65.18 61.17 73.24
CA ALA A 260 66.52 61.71 73.00
C ALA A 260 66.65 63.19 73.41
N GLU A 261 65.61 64.00 73.20
CA GLU A 261 65.56 65.38 73.70
C GLU A 261 65.47 65.43 75.23
N GLY A 262 64.61 64.61 75.84
CA GLY A 262 64.51 64.45 77.29
C GLY A 262 65.83 64.02 77.94
N ALA A 263 66.59 63.13 77.28
CA ALA A 263 67.93 62.75 77.72
C ALA A 263 68.92 63.94 77.69
N ARG A 264 68.92 64.74 76.61
CA ARG A 264 69.74 65.97 76.50
C ARG A 264 69.32 67.03 77.53
N LEU A 265 68.02 67.19 77.78
CA LEU A 265 67.51 68.09 78.81
C LEU A 265 67.93 67.61 80.21
N GLN A 266 67.91 66.30 80.48
CA GLN A 266 68.39 65.72 81.74
C GLN A 266 69.92 65.86 81.89
N GLU A 267 70.69 65.76 80.82
CA GLU A 267 72.13 66.06 80.82
C GLU A 267 72.42 67.54 81.07
N CYS A 268 71.64 68.44 80.44
CA CYS A 268 71.70 69.88 80.67
C CYS A 268 71.32 70.25 82.11
N LEU A 269 70.28 69.62 82.68
CA LEU A 269 69.90 69.75 84.09
C LEU A 269 71.03 69.24 85.00
N ARG A 270 71.59 68.04 84.77
CA ARG A 270 72.77 67.57 85.53
C ARG A 270 73.96 68.54 85.44
N SER A 271 74.18 69.18 84.29
CA SER A 271 75.17 70.24 84.13
C SER A 271 74.83 71.47 84.98
N LYS A 272 73.55 71.86 85.05
CA LYS A 272 73.09 72.96 85.91
C LYS A 272 73.09 72.59 87.39
N ASP A 273 72.84 71.35 87.77
CA ASP A 273 73.00 70.85 89.14
C ASP A 273 74.47 70.81 89.54
N ALA A 274 75.39 70.53 88.61
CA ALA A 274 76.84 70.60 88.84
C ALA A 274 77.37 72.05 88.89
N GLU A 275 76.87 72.95 88.05
CA GLU A 275 77.14 74.40 88.14
C GLU A 275 76.57 74.98 89.43
N LEU A 276 75.33 74.60 89.80
CA LEU A 276 74.68 74.99 91.04
C LEU A 276 75.40 74.39 92.24
N GLY A 277 75.85 73.14 92.20
CA GLY A 277 76.66 72.52 93.25
C GLY A 277 77.99 73.23 93.44
N GLN A 278 78.66 73.66 92.36
CA GLN A 278 79.83 74.53 92.45
C GLN A 278 79.49 75.94 92.99
N SER A 279 78.35 76.50 92.59
CA SER A 279 77.87 77.80 93.09
C SER A 279 77.49 77.74 94.57
N MET A 280 76.85 76.66 95.01
CA MET A 280 76.52 76.34 96.39
C MET A 280 77.76 75.99 97.21
N ALA A 281 78.82 75.41 96.63
CA ALA A 281 80.11 75.27 97.30
C ALA A 281 80.79 76.63 97.51
N ARG A 282 80.72 77.54 96.52
CA ARG A 282 81.19 78.94 96.66
C ARG A 282 80.34 79.71 97.67
N LEU A 283 79.03 79.57 97.63
CA LEU A 283 78.10 80.14 98.61
C LEU A 283 78.30 79.49 99.98
N ALA A 284 78.67 78.22 100.09
CA ALA A 284 79.02 77.58 101.35
C ALA A 284 80.32 78.15 101.92
N THR A 285 81.33 78.46 101.10
CA THR A 285 82.51 79.20 101.59
C THR A 285 82.18 80.64 101.98
N LEU A 286 81.29 81.32 101.25
CA LEU A 286 80.80 82.66 101.60
C LEU A 286 79.84 82.64 102.81
N GLU A 287 79.14 81.53 103.04
CA GLU A 287 78.35 81.24 104.24
C GLU A 287 79.21 80.78 105.41
N GLU A 288 80.40 80.22 105.19
CA GLU A 288 81.37 79.99 106.26
C GLU A 288 82.03 81.32 106.67
N ASP A 289 82.15 82.27 105.74
CA ASP A 289 82.46 83.67 106.03
C ASP A 289 81.27 84.45 106.64
N LEU A 290 80.01 84.15 106.27
CA LEU A 290 78.81 84.79 106.83
C LEU A 290 78.23 84.11 108.09
N LYS A 291 78.60 82.86 108.42
CA LYS A 291 78.28 82.20 109.70
C LYS A 291 79.26 82.60 110.82
N LYS A 292 80.32 83.34 110.47
CA LYS A 292 81.01 84.27 111.40
C LYS A 292 80.16 85.52 111.70
N ALA A 293 79.04 85.72 111.00
CA ALA A 293 78.22 86.93 110.98
C ALA A 293 76.69 86.67 111.10
N HIS A 294 76.33 85.69 111.95
CA HIS A 294 75.01 85.50 112.61
C HIS A 294 74.04 84.43 112.04
N ASN A 295 73.23 83.89 112.95
CA ASN A 295 72.11 82.95 112.72
C ASN A 295 70.78 83.77 112.75
N GLU A 296 69.54 83.27 112.72
CA GLU A 296 68.95 81.92 112.83
C GLU A 296 67.51 81.93 112.25
N ASP A 297 66.79 80.80 112.36
CA ASP A 297 65.32 80.63 112.25
C ASP A 297 64.61 80.67 110.87
N ASP A 298 63.34 80.23 110.90
CA ASP A 298 62.76 79.19 110.01
C ASP A 298 61.21 79.33 109.88
N VAL A 299 60.50 78.30 109.38
CA VAL A 299 59.01 78.08 109.39
C VAL A 299 58.19 78.86 108.34
N ASP A 300 57.08 78.38 107.74
CA ASP A 300 56.55 77.06 107.28
C ASP A 300 55.19 77.33 106.55
N GLY A 301 54.75 76.41 105.67
CA GLY A 301 53.36 76.29 105.21
C GLY A 301 52.90 77.27 104.09
N SER A 302 51.70 77.10 103.52
CA SER A 302 50.75 75.95 103.51
C SER A 302 49.67 76.16 102.43
N PHE A 303 48.92 75.11 102.07
CA PHE A 303 47.72 75.12 101.20
C PHE A 303 47.90 75.59 99.72
N GLY A 304 47.07 75.17 98.75
CA GLY A 304 46.06 74.12 98.81
C GLY A 304 45.14 74.03 97.58
N SER A 305 44.94 72.79 97.11
CA SER A 305 43.60 72.24 96.78
C SER A 305 42.91 72.79 95.48
N PRO A 306 41.64 72.44 95.14
CA PRO A 306 41.33 71.69 93.90
C PRO A 306 40.41 72.52 92.94
N ASP A 307 39.49 72.05 92.08
CA ASP A 307 38.62 70.86 92.13
C ASP A 307 37.73 70.64 90.88
N HIS A 308 37.17 69.42 90.76
CA HIS A 308 36.03 68.93 89.92
C HIS A 308 36.07 69.26 88.39
N GLY A 309 35.38 68.60 87.46
CA GLY A 309 34.34 67.55 87.40
C GLY A 309 33.68 67.66 85.99
N GLU A 310 32.82 66.79 85.46
CA GLU A 310 32.26 65.48 85.81
C GLU A 310 31.60 64.87 84.54
N ALA A 311 31.33 63.55 84.48
CA ALA A 311 30.46 62.80 83.52
C ALA A 311 30.59 63.04 81.99
N VAL A 312 30.77 62.07 81.08
CA VAL A 312 30.37 60.64 80.94
C VAL A 312 28.87 60.42 80.69
N GLU A 313 28.50 60.37 79.40
CA GLU A 313 27.23 59.79 78.90
C GLU A 313 27.46 58.37 78.33
N LYS A 314 26.42 57.53 78.27
CA LYS A 314 26.56 56.06 78.24
C LYS A 314 25.88 55.37 77.06
N VAL A 315 26.62 54.47 76.42
CA VAL A 315 26.19 53.65 75.27
C VAL A 315 25.05 52.68 75.62
N VAL A 316 24.05 52.61 74.73
CA VAL A 316 23.16 51.45 74.54
C VAL A 316 23.02 51.19 73.04
N VAL A 317 23.28 49.95 72.61
CA VAL A 317 23.04 49.47 71.23
C VAL A 317 22.13 48.25 71.29
N THR A 318 21.05 48.26 70.52
CA THR A 318 20.06 47.16 70.49
C THR A 318 20.27 46.31 69.26
N ILE A 319 20.48 45.00 69.45
CA ILE A 319 20.70 44.03 68.38
C ILE A 319 19.34 43.55 67.83
N PRO A 320 19.10 43.55 66.51
CA PRO A 320 17.90 42.93 65.93
C PRO A 320 18.03 41.39 65.92
N ASN A 321 17.15 40.71 66.64
CA ASN A 321 17.11 39.25 66.67
C ASN A 321 16.54 38.67 65.37
N GLY A 322 17.39 38.02 64.57
CA GLY A 322 16.95 37.20 63.44
C GLY A 322 16.53 35.79 63.88
N ASN A 323 15.25 35.59 64.21
CA ASN A 323 14.65 34.26 64.24
C ASN A 323 13.14 34.30 63.94
N GLY A 324 12.72 33.64 62.85
CA GLY A 324 11.36 33.71 62.31
C GLY A 324 11.25 33.06 60.93
N SER A 325 11.96 31.94 60.73
CA SER A 325 12.09 31.29 59.43
C SER A 325 10.91 30.37 59.10
N CYS A 326 10.64 30.18 57.80
CA CYS A 326 9.82 29.12 57.18
C CYS A 326 8.42 28.85 57.79
N GLY A 327 7.39 29.43 57.16
CA GLY A 327 5.98 29.06 57.42
C GLY A 327 5.07 29.13 56.19
N GLY A 328 5.15 30.22 55.40
CA GLY A 328 4.22 30.45 54.28
C GLY A 328 4.35 29.47 53.11
N SER A 329 5.58 29.10 52.73
CA SER A 329 5.87 28.37 51.48
C SER A 329 5.15 27.02 51.36
N GLY A 330 4.93 26.31 52.47
CA GLY A 330 4.21 25.03 52.45
C GLY A 330 2.72 25.20 52.16
N ALA A 331 2.09 26.22 52.75
CA ALA A 331 0.67 26.50 52.51
C ALA A 331 0.42 26.99 51.07
N GLU A 332 1.33 27.80 50.53
CA GLU A 332 1.28 28.27 49.14
C GLU A 332 1.45 27.12 48.13
N ILE A 333 2.37 26.18 48.39
CA ILE A 333 2.55 24.98 47.56
C ILE A 333 1.31 24.07 47.58
N GLU A 334 0.69 23.82 48.74
CA GLU A 334 -0.54 23.03 48.82
C GLU A 334 -1.75 23.74 48.18
N GLN A 335 -1.80 25.07 48.25
CA GLN A 335 -2.82 25.86 47.57
C GLN A 335 -2.65 25.83 46.03
N LEU A 336 -1.41 25.80 45.53
CA LEU A 336 -1.12 25.63 44.11
C LEU A 336 -1.39 24.18 43.63
N ARG A 337 -1.10 23.16 44.45
CA ARG A 337 -1.41 21.75 44.17
C ARG A 337 -2.92 21.53 44.04
N THR A 338 -3.70 22.01 45.00
CA THR A 338 -5.17 21.91 44.95
C THR A 338 -5.78 22.74 43.82
N ALA A 339 -5.19 23.90 43.46
CA ALA A 339 -5.60 24.65 42.27
C ALA A 339 -5.31 23.90 40.96
N LEU A 340 -4.18 23.19 40.87
CA LEU A 340 -3.82 22.36 39.71
C LEU A 340 -4.75 21.13 39.58
N GLU A 341 -5.03 20.43 40.68
CA GLU A 341 -5.95 19.29 40.69
C GLU A 341 -7.38 19.70 40.26
N VAL A 342 -7.87 20.85 40.73
CA VAL A 342 -9.16 21.42 40.28
C VAL A 342 -9.13 21.85 38.81
N ALA A 343 -7.99 22.28 38.26
CA ALA A 343 -7.86 22.59 36.84
C ALA A 343 -7.85 21.32 35.97
N GLU A 344 -7.14 20.27 36.39
CA GLU A 344 -7.12 18.97 35.73
C GLU A 344 -8.53 18.34 35.70
N ILE A 345 -9.24 18.30 36.83
CA ILE A 345 -10.62 17.79 36.90
C ILE A 345 -11.53 18.52 35.90
N ARG A 346 -11.47 19.85 35.85
CA ARG A 346 -12.28 20.65 34.90
C ARG A 346 -11.95 20.36 33.44
N TYR A 347 -10.67 20.14 33.12
CA TYR A 347 -10.25 19.76 31.77
C TYR A 347 -10.81 18.40 31.37
N GLN A 348 -10.74 17.40 32.25
CA GLN A 348 -11.32 16.07 32.01
C GLN A 348 -12.86 16.10 31.94
N GLU A 349 -13.52 16.94 32.75
CA GLU A 349 -14.96 17.21 32.66
C GLU A 349 -15.33 17.85 31.31
N GLU A 350 -14.55 18.82 30.83
CA GLU A 350 -14.80 19.50 29.55
C GLU A 350 -14.54 18.59 28.33
N GLN A 351 -13.52 17.74 28.37
CA GLN A 351 -13.28 16.69 27.36
C GLN A 351 -14.41 15.64 27.35
N THR A 352 -14.89 15.24 28.53
CA THR A 352 -16.04 14.33 28.67
C THR A 352 -17.32 14.96 28.12
N ARG A 353 -17.56 16.23 28.47
CA ARG A 353 -18.73 17.00 28.04
C ARG A 353 -18.77 17.20 26.53
N THR A 354 -17.69 17.71 25.94
CA THR A 354 -17.58 17.92 24.48
C THR A 354 -17.72 16.62 23.70
N THR A 355 -17.19 15.50 24.23
CA THR A 355 -17.41 14.15 23.68
C THR A 355 -18.88 13.74 23.71
N ILE A 356 -19.61 14.04 24.78
CA ILE A 356 -21.05 13.75 24.89
C ILE A 356 -21.87 14.65 23.95
N GLU A 357 -21.64 15.96 23.97
CA GLU A 357 -22.33 16.93 23.10
C GLU A 357 -22.14 16.58 21.61
N THR A 358 -20.92 16.17 21.22
CA THR A 358 -20.61 15.69 19.87
C THR A 358 -21.40 14.43 19.51
N LYS A 359 -21.45 13.43 20.40
CA LYS A 359 -22.21 12.19 20.18
C LYS A 359 -23.72 12.46 20.05
N THR A 360 -24.28 13.29 20.92
CA THR A 360 -25.69 13.69 20.86
C THR A 360 -26.01 14.45 19.57
N ALA A 361 -25.12 15.32 19.09
CA ALA A 361 -25.30 16.01 17.81
C ALA A 361 -25.34 15.04 16.61
N TYR A 362 -24.48 14.01 16.59
CA TYR A 362 -24.52 12.97 15.56
C TYR A 362 -25.77 12.08 15.65
N GLU A 363 -26.22 11.73 16.86
CA GLU A 363 -27.46 10.98 17.08
C GLU A 363 -28.69 11.77 16.62
N MET A 364 -28.77 13.07 16.92
CA MET A 364 -29.82 13.95 16.43
C MET A 364 -29.83 14.07 14.89
N LEU A 365 -28.64 14.12 14.27
CA LEU A 365 -28.51 14.19 12.81
C LEU A 365 -29.00 12.91 12.11
N GLU A 366 -28.60 11.74 12.60
CA GLU A 366 -29.02 10.45 12.01
C GLU A 366 -30.52 10.19 12.26
N ASN A 367 -31.04 10.55 13.44
CA ASN A 367 -32.48 10.53 13.71
C ASN A 367 -33.26 11.44 12.74
N ALA A 368 -32.83 12.68 12.55
CA ALA A 368 -33.47 13.61 11.61
C ALA A 368 -33.44 13.08 10.17
N LYS A 369 -32.30 12.56 9.73
CA LYS A 369 -32.12 11.90 8.42
C LYS A 369 -33.09 10.74 8.23
N SER A 370 -33.21 9.84 9.22
CA SER A 370 -34.16 8.73 9.17
C SER A 370 -35.63 9.21 9.09
N GLU A 371 -35.95 10.36 9.68
CA GLU A 371 -37.29 10.95 9.59
C GLU A 371 -37.57 11.58 8.22
N TYR A 372 -36.57 12.23 7.60
CA TYR A 372 -36.67 12.69 6.21
C TYR A 372 -36.83 11.50 5.24
N ASP A 373 -36.02 10.44 5.39
CA ASP A 373 -36.13 9.21 4.58
C ASP A 373 -37.50 8.53 4.75
N ARG A 374 -38.17 8.69 5.90
CA ARG A 374 -39.56 8.27 6.11
C ARG A 374 -40.54 9.19 5.38
N ARG A 375 -40.46 10.50 5.61
CA ARG A 375 -41.36 11.51 5.00
C ARG A 375 -41.31 11.46 3.46
N VAL A 376 -40.14 11.21 2.86
CA VAL A 376 -39.99 11.03 1.40
C VAL A 376 -40.78 9.81 0.93
N ARG A 377 -40.60 8.64 1.55
CA ARG A 377 -41.35 7.42 1.20
C ARG A 377 -42.86 7.56 1.39
N ASP A 378 -43.29 8.26 2.44
CA ASP A 378 -44.70 8.53 2.70
C ASP A 378 -45.31 9.41 1.58
N LEU A 379 -44.57 10.43 1.12
CA LEU A 379 -44.96 11.29 -0.01
C LEU A 379 -44.92 10.57 -1.38
N GLU A 380 -43.96 9.66 -1.61
CA GLU A 380 -43.90 8.83 -2.82
C GLU A 380 -45.14 7.92 -2.93
N LEU A 381 -45.59 7.36 -1.82
CA LEU A 381 -46.81 6.55 -1.75
C LEU A 381 -48.08 7.39 -1.96
N GLU A 382 -48.17 8.58 -1.37
CA GLU A 382 -49.30 9.49 -1.59
C GLU A 382 -49.37 9.96 -3.06
N LEU A 383 -48.24 10.38 -3.64
CA LEU A 383 -48.16 10.79 -5.04
C LEU A 383 -48.56 9.67 -5.99
N LYS A 384 -48.20 8.42 -5.67
CA LYS A 384 -48.65 7.24 -6.42
C LYS A 384 -50.16 7.02 -6.30
N SER A 385 -50.73 7.07 -5.09
CA SER A 385 -52.19 7.00 -4.89
C SER A 385 -52.92 8.07 -5.70
N LYS A 386 -52.43 9.31 -5.65
CA LYS A 386 -53.03 10.46 -6.36
C LYS A 386 -52.89 10.36 -7.88
N ASN A 387 -51.80 9.75 -8.40
CA ASN A 387 -51.70 9.40 -9.81
C ASN A 387 -52.76 8.36 -10.20
N ASP A 388 -52.92 7.31 -9.40
CA ASP A 388 -53.82 6.19 -9.72
C ASP A 388 -55.29 6.68 -9.65
N GLU A 389 -55.68 7.44 -8.62
CA GLU A 389 -56.94 8.19 -8.52
C GLU A 389 -57.19 9.10 -9.76
N LEU A 390 -56.16 9.80 -10.23
CA LEU A 390 -56.26 10.67 -11.41
C LEU A 390 -56.50 9.86 -12.70
N THR A 391 -55.98 8.63 -12.81
CA THR A 391 -56.28 7.77 -13.96
C THR A 391 -57.71 7.25 -13.92
N GLU A 392 -58.22 6.87 -12.75
CA GLU A 392 -59.61 6.43 -12.56
C GLU A 392 -60.60 7.59 -12.81
N ALA A 393 -60.32 8.79 -12.31
CA ALA A 393 -61.13 9.98 -12.55
C ALA A 393 -61.20 10.35 -14.04
N LYS A 394 -60.08 10.24 -14.77
CA LYS A 394 -60.03 10.44 -16.23
C LYS A 394 -60.84 9.39 -16.99
N ALA A 395 -60.72 8.12 -16.62
CA ALA A 395 -61.53 7.04 -17.20
C ALA A 395 -63.04 7.26 -16.93
N THR A 396 -63.39 7.71 -15.73
CA THR A 396 -64.78 8.00 -15.35
C THR A 396 -65.36 9.21 -16.09
N LEU A 397 -64.59 10.28 -16.28
CA LEU A 397 -65.03 11.45 -17.05
C LEU A 397 -65.31 11.13 -18.52
N ALA A 398 -64.51 10.26 -19.13
CA ALA A 398 -64.72 9.79 -20.51
C ALA A 398 -66.06 9.05 -20.72
N VAL A 399 -66.75 8.66 -19.64
CA VAL A 399 -68.05 7.95 -19.66
C VAL A 399 -69.25 8.88 -19.42
N ARG A 400 -69.05 10.15 -19.03
CA ARG A 400 -70.13 11.04 -18.52
C ARG A 400 -70.38 12.33 -19.34
N CYS A 401 -69.86 12.45 -20.56
CA CYS A 401 -70.05 13.64 -21.40
C CYS A 401 -71.40 13.66 -22.15
N ASP A 402 -72.52 13.79 -21.43
CA ASP A 402 -73.85 14.06 -22.03
C ASP A 402 -74.81 14.82 -21.08
N GLY A 403 -75.13 16.09 -21.37
CA GLY A 403 -76.43 16.70 -21.02
C GLY A 403 -76.55 17.91 -20.04
N LYS A 404 -76.59 19.14 -20.63
CA LYS A 404 -77.51 20.29 -20.33
C LYS A 404 -77.55 21.01 -18.95
N SER A 405 -77.65 22.35 -18.94
CA SER A 405 -78.88 23.12 -18.57
C SER A 405 -78.63 24.65 -18.37
N ASP A 406 -79.38 25.50 -19.07
CA ASP A 406 -79.12 26.95 -19.21
C ASP A 406 -80.01 27.87 -18.33
N VAL A 407 -79.79 27.89 -17.00
CA VAL A 407 -80.46 28.86 -16.09
C VAL A 407 -79.50 29.52 -15.08
N MET A 408 -78.39 28.87 -14.74
CA MET A 408 -77.36 29.41 -13.83
C MET A 408 -76.36 30.39 -14.52
N GLN A 409 -76.74 30.90 -15.69
CA GLN A 409 -75.82 31.34 -16.74
C GLN A 409 -74.84 32.47 -16.35
N PRO A 410 -75.26 33.67 -15.88
CA PRO A 410 -74.32 34.76 -15.60
C PRO A 410 -73.42 34.50 -14.37
N GLU A 411 -73.90 33.74 -13.38
CA GLU A 411 -73.10 33.39 -12.20
C GLU A 411 -72.10 32.26 -12.51
N LEU A 412 -72.47 31.32 -13.39
CA LEU A 412 -71.53 30.36 -13.97
C LEU A 412 -70.52 31.05 -14.90
N GLU A 413 -70.91 32.03 -15.70
CA GLU A 413 -70.00 32.82 -16.53
C GLU A 413 -69.00 33.59 -15.67
N ALA A 414 -69.43 34.23 -14.59
CA ALA A 414 -68.52 34.89 -13.64
C ALA A 414 -67.55 33.90 -12.96
N LYS A 415 -68.04 32.73 -12.53
CA LYS A 415 -67.21 31.66 -11.94
C LYS A 415 -66.27 31.02 -12.97
N LEU A 416 -66.69 30.89 -14.22
CA LEU A 416 -65.92 30.38 -15.34
C LEU A 416 -64.82 31.36 -15.73
N MET A 417 -65.13 32.65 -15.87
CA MET A 417 -64.13 33.70 -16.13
C MET A 417 -63.10 33.77 -15.02
N LYS A 418 -63.51 33.68 -13.74
CA LYS A 418 -62.55 33.56 -12.63
C LYS A 418 -61.72 32.27 -12.73
N SER A 419 -62.34 31.12 -12.97
CA SER A 419 -61.63 29.84 -13.14
C SER A 419 -60.60 29.91 -14.29
N ILE A 420 -60.92 30.64 -15.37
CA ILE A 420 -60.01 30.91 -16.48
C ILE A 420 -58.85 31.82 -16.05
N THR A 421 -59.09 32.92 -15.31
CA THR A 421 -57.99 33.78 -14.82
C THR A 421 -57.07 33.02 -13.87
N ASP A 422 -57.66 32.32 -12.88
CA ASP A 422 -56.93 31.53 -11.89
C ASP A 422 -56.11 30.41 -12.59
N ALA A 423 -56.66 29.76 -13.63
CA ALA A 423 -55.95 28.79 -14.45
C ALA A 423 -54.82 29.40 -15.31
N THR A 424 -54.98 30.64 -15.81
CA THR A 424 -53.89 31.32 -16.52
C THR A 424 -52.75 31.76 -15.60
N GLU A 425 -53.05 32.19 -14.37
CA GLU A 425 -52.05 32.53 -13.36
C GLU A 425 -51.29 31.28 -12.88
N LEU A 426 -52.03 30.19 -12.57
CA LEU A 426 -51.43 28.89 -12.26
C LEU A 426 -50.55 28.37 -13.40
N LYS A 427 -50.95 28.58 -14.67
CA LYS A 427 -50.13 28.20 -15.82
C LYS A 427 -48.87 29.06 -15.97
N ALA A 428 -48.94 30.36 -15.71
CA ALA A 428 -47.75 31.23 -15.69
C ALA A 428 -46.77 30.79 -14.60
N SER A 429 -47.26 30.65 -13.37
CA SER A 429 -46.49 30.14 -12.22
C SER A 429 -45.87 28.76 -12.50
N LEU A 430 -46.58 27.86 -13.19
CA LEU A 430 -46.04 26.56 -13.59
C LEU A 430 -44.87 26.68 -14.59
N MET A 431 -44.95 27.57 -15.59
CA MET A 431 -43.86 27.80 -16.55
C MET A 431 -42.64 28.48 -15.88
N ASP A 432 -42.86 29.39 -14.93
CA ASP A 432 -41.79 29.99 -14.12
C ASP A 432 -41.11 28.94 -13.23
N LYS A 433 -41.86 27.96 -12.71
CA LYS A 433 -41.29 26.81 -11.98
C LYS A 433 -40.57 25.82 -12.89
N GLU A 434 -41.09 25.56 -14.09
CA GLU A 434 -40.47 24.68 -15.09
C GLU A 434 -39.11 25.24 -15.56
N THR A 435 -39.05 26.54 -15.87
CA THR A 435 -37.78 27.21 -16.25
C THR A 435 -36.78 27.29 -15.09
N ALA A 436 -37.24 27.52 -13.85
CA ALA A 436 -36.39 27.45 -12.67
C ALA A 436 -35.83 26.03 -12.42
N LEU A 437 -36.65 24.98 -12.61
CA LEU A 437 -36.21 23.59 -12.50
C LEU A 437 -35.19 23.23 -13.59
N GLN A 438 -35.41 23.65 -14.84
CA GLN A 438 -34.45 23.44 -15.93
C GLN A 438 -33.09 24.10 -15.63
N SER A 439 -33.09 25.34 -15.12
CA SER A 439 -31.88 26.04 -14.69
C SER A 439 -31.12 25.28 -13.59
N VAL A 440 -31.84 24.80 -12.56
CA VAL A 440 -31.25 23.99 -11.46
C VAL A 440 -30.76 22.63 -11.96
N MET A 441 -31.39 22.02 -12.98
CA MET A 441 -30.90 20.80 -13.60
C MET A 441 -29.58 21.02 -14.35
N GLU A 442 -29.47 22.10 -15.13
CA GLU A 442 -28.22 22.46 -15.83
C GLU A 442 -27.08 22.82 -14.86
N GLU A 443 -27.38 23.52 -13.76
CA GLU A 443 -26.43 23.74 -12.67
C GLU A 443 -25.97 22.41 -12.04
N ASN A 444 -26.90 21.49 -11.76
CA ASN A 444 -26.55 20.16 -11.23
C ASN A 444 -25.70 19.33 -12.21
N GLU A 445 -25.95 19.39 -13.52
CA GLU A 445 -25.11 18.71 -14.51
C GLU A 445 -23.69 19.31 -14.58
N THR A 446 -23.57 20.64 -14.55
CA THR A 446 -22.26 21.30 -14.56
C THR A 446 -21.47 21.00 -13.28
N LEU A 447 -22.08 21.12 -12.10
CA LEU A 447 -21.49 20.77 -10.80
C LEU A 447 -21.08 19.30 -10.73
N LYS A 448 -21.90 18.39 -11.24
CA LYS A 448 -21.59 16.95 -11.33
C LYS A 448 -20.40 16.69 -12.27
N SER A 449 -20.29 17.45 -13.38
CA SER A 449 -19.12 17.40 -14.25
C SER A 449 -17.86 17.91 -13.56
N GLU A 450 -17.97 18.95 -12.72
CA GLU A 450 -16.84 19.48 -11.96
C GLU A 450 -16.39 18.54 -10.84
N ALA A 451 -17.33 17.95 -10.10
CA ALA A 451 -17.03 16.94 -9.09
C ALA A 451 -16.29 15.75 -9.72
N GLY A 452 -16.74 15.28 -10.88
CA GLY A 452 -16.04 14.25 -11.66
C GLY A 452 -14.62 14.65 -12.10
N LYS A 453 -14.44 15.88 -12.60
CA LYS A 453 -13.11 16.42 -12.98
C LYS A 453 -12.17 16.51 -11.77
N LYS A 454 -12.66 17.04 -10.64
CA LYS A 454 -11.91 17.21 -9.39
C LYS A 454 -11.51 15.84 -8.79
N ALA A 455 -12.43 14.89 -8.74
CA ALA A 455 -12.15 13.51 -8.32
C ALA A 455 -11.10 12.82 -9.21
N ALA A 456 -11.24 12.95 -10.54
CA ALA A 456 -10.26 12.40 -11.48
C ALA A 456 -8.88 13.10 -11.41
N GLU A 457 -8.81 14.34 -10.90
CA GLU A 457 -7.54 15.04 -10.65
C GLU A 457 -6.89 14.57 -9.35
N VAL A 458 -7.66 14.41 -8.28
CA VAL A 458 -7.18 13.83 -7.01
C VAL A 458 -6.63 12.42 -7.25
N GLN A 459 -7.34 11.60 -8.03
CA GLN A 459 -6.88 10.26 -8.42
C GLN A 459 -5.53 10.31 -9.17
N ARG A 460 -5.38 11.19 -10.17
CA ARG A 460 -4.10 11.36 -10.89
C ARG A 460 -2.97 11.89 -10.02
N ARG A 461 -3.26 12.76 -9.03
CA ARG A 461 -2.27 13.22 -8.04
C ARG A 461 -1.83 12.09 -7.10
N TYR A 462 -2.76 11.23 -6.70
CA TYR A 462 -2.46 10.04 -5.89
C TYR A 462 -1.60 9.02 -6.66
N GLU A 463 -1.98 8.71 -7.91
CA GLU A 463 -1.21 7.82 -8.80
C GLU A 463 0.22 8.34 -9.05
N ALA A 464 0.38 9.65 -9.25
CA ALA A 464 1.70 10.27 -9.38
C ALA A 464 2.52 10.15 -8.09
N ALA A 465 1.94 10.43 -6.91
CA ALA A 465 2.62 10.31 -5.64
C ALA A 465 3.03 8.86 -5.31
N VAL A 466 2.25 7.85 -5.73
CA VAL A 466 2.62 6.44 -5.62
C VAL A 466 3.82 6.12 -6.52
N ALA A 467 3.83 6.58 -7.77
CA ALA A 467 4.97 6.38 -8.68
C ALA A 467 6.27 7.07 -8.19
N GLU A 468 6.16 8.27 -7.60
CA GLU A 468 7.29 8.96 -6.98
C GLU A 468 7.81 8.20 -5.74
N LEU A 469 6.92 7.65 -4.91
CA LEU A 469 7.27 6.82 -3.76
C LEU A 469 7.98 5.51 -4.18
N GLU A 470 7.56 4.88 -5.26
CA GLU A 470 8.22 3.67 -5.80
C GLU A 470 9.61 3.97 -6.36
N LEU A 471 9.77 5.10 -7.07
CA LEU A 471 11.07 5.57 -7.54
C LEU A 471 12.02 5.88 -6.37
N ALA A 472 11.52 6.54 -5.32
CA ALA A 472 12.29 6.82 -4.11
C ALA A 472 12.75 5.54 -3.40
N LYS A 473 11.88 4.53 -3.27
CA LYS A 473 12.22 3.20 -2.71
C LYS A 473 13.28 2.47 -3.54
N ALA A 474 13.21 2.55 -4.87
CA ALA A 474 14.23 1.96 -5.75
C ALA A 474 15.60 2.64 -5.57
N ALA A 475 15.64 3.96 -5.42
CA ALA A 475 16.86 4.71 -5.12
C ALA A 475 17.43 4.36 -3.71
N GLU A 476 16.57 4.21 -2.71
CA GLU A 476 16.94 3.78 -1.36
C GLU A 476 17.57 2.37 -1.36
N GLN A 477 17.04 1.45 -2.18
CA GLN A 477 17.60 0.10 -2.35
C GLN A 477 18.98 0.12 -3.01
N ASP A 478 19.20 0.93 -4.05
CA ASP A 478 20.53 1.11 -4.66
C ASP A 478 21.55 1.69 -3.66
N VAL A 479 21.16 2.73 -2.90
CA VAL A 479 22.01 3.29 -1.83
C VAL A 479 22.33 2.24 -0.76
N ARG A 480 21.35 1.43 -0.34
CA ARG A 480 21.55 0.34 0.63
C ARG A 480 22.51 -0.74 0.11
N MET A 481 22.42 -1.14 -1.16
CA MET A 481 23.35 -2.09 -1.78
C MET A 481 24.78 -1.50 -1.85
N ARG A 482 24.92 -0.24 -2.28
CA ARG A 482 26.21 0.47 -2.33
C ARG A 482 26.85 0.58 -0.95
N LEU A 483 26.06 0.88 0.08
CA LEU A 483 26.53 0.93 1.46
C LEU A 483 27.11 -0.42 1.90
N GLY A 484 26.42 -1.53 1.59
CA GLY A 484 26.91 -2.88 1.87
C GLY A 484 28.28 -3.17 1.25
N TYR A 485 28.47 -2.87 -0.04
CA TYR A 485 29.78 -3.00 -0.70
C TYR A 485 30.87 -2.12 -0.07
N VAL A 486 30.54 -0.89 0.34
CA VAL A 486 31.48 0.02 1.01
C VAL A 486 31.85 -0.49 2.40
N THR A 487 30.90 -0.98 3.19
CA THR A 487 31.18 -1.57 4.51
C THR A 487 32.01 -2.85 4.39
N GLU A 488 31.72 -3.70 3.40
CA GLU A 488 32.54 -4.89 3.13
C GLU A 488 33.99 -4.54 2.77
N GLU A 489 34.22 -3.51 1.95
CA GLU A 489 35.59 -3.12 1.59
C GLU A 489 36.31 -2.38 2.71
N ALA A 490 35.59 -1.64 3.56
CA ALA A 490 36.14 -1.12 4.81
C ALA A 490 36.60 -2.26 5.73
N ASP A 491 35.80 -3.32 5.87
CA ASP A 491 36.13 -4.54 6.62
C ASP A 491 37.36 -5.26 6.02
N LYS A 492 37.40 -5.44 4.70
CA LYS A 492 38.53 -6.06 3.98
C LYS A 492 39.80 -5.21 4.13
N SER A 493 39.68 -3.88 4.12
CA SER A 493 40.79 -2.95 4.37
C SER A 493 41.28 -3.01 5.82
N SER A 494 40.37 -3.02 6.79
CA SER A 494 40.67 -3.17 8.22
C SER A 494 41.43 -4.48 8.50
N ARG A 495 40.96 -5.62 7.95
CA ARG A 495 41.65 -6.92 8.06
C ARG A 495 43.02 -6.93 7.37
N ARG A 496 43.23 -6.12 6.32
CA ARG A 496 44.55 -5.93 5.70
C ARG A 496 45.47 -5.09 6.59
N ALA A 497 44.98 -4.01 7.18
CA ALA A 497 45.73 -3.17 8.10
C ALA A 497 46.16 -3.92 9.38
N ALA A 498 45.26 -4.71 9.97
CA ALA A 498 45.58 -5.53 11.16
C ALA A 498 46.75 -6.50 10.90
N ARG A 499 46.72 -7.23 9.78
CA ARG A 499 47.81 -8.14 9.37
C ARG A 499 49.12 -7.39 9.09
N ALA A 500 49.05 -6.17 8.57
CA ALA A 500 50.23 -5.35 8.34
C ALA A 500 50.86 -4.85 9.66
N SER A 501 50.06 -4.56 10.68
CA SER A 501 50.55 -4.30 12.04
C SER A 501 51.23 -5.55 12.62
N GLU A 502 50.55 -6.69 12.60
CA GLU A 502 51.08 -7.97 13.12
C GLU A 502 52.43 -8.35 12.46
N GLN A 503 52.57 -8.13 11.16
CA GLN A 503 53.84 -8.32 10.44
C GLN A 503 54.92 -7.31 10.82
N LEU A 504 54.56 -6.05 11.08
CA LEU A 504 55.48 -5.02 11.55
C LEU A 504 55.96 -5.32 12.98
N ASP A 505 55.05 -5.72 13.87
CA ASP A 505 55.33 -6.06 15.27
C ASP A 505 56.23 -7.30 15.34
N ALA A 506 55.97 -8.33 14.51
CA ALA A 506 56.85 -9.50 14.38
C ALA A 506 58.24 -9.14 13.82
N ALA A 507 58.33 -8.24 12.84
CA ALA A 507 59.61 -7.77 12.31
C ALA A 507 60.40 -6.94 13.34
N GLN A 508 59.72 -6.14 14.16
CA GLN A 508 60.33 -5.41 15.27
C GLN A 508 60.86 -6.38 16.34
N ALA A 509 60.08 -7.38 16.75
CA ALA A 509 60.54 -8.42 17.68
C ALA A 509 61.80 -9.15 17.16
N ALA A 510 61.79 -9.59 15.90
CA ALA A 510 62.93 -10.27 15.28
C ALA A 510 64.17 -9.38 15.17
N SER A 511 64.01 -8.08 14.89
CA SER A 511 65.15 -7.14 14.86
C SER A 511 65.73 -6.87 16.24
N VAL A 512 64.90 -6.76 17.28
CA VAL A 512 65.37 -6.62 18.68
C VAL A 512 66.12 -7.88 19.14
N GLU A 513 65.65 -9.07 18.77
CA GLU A 513 66.36 -10.33 19.03
C GLU A 513 67.72 -10.38 18.30
N MET A 514 67.74 -10.07 17.00
CA MET A 514 68.97 -9.99 16.22
C MET A 514 69.96 -8.96 16.80
N GLU A 515 69.51 -7.79 17.26
CA GLU A 515 70.39 -6.85 17.94
C GLU A 515 70.92 -7.40 19.28
N ALA A 516 70.12 -8.15 20.03
CA ALA A 516 70.56 -8.79 21.27
C ALA A 516 71.64 -9.85 20.99
N GLU A 517 71.51 -10.62 19.90
CA GLU A 517 72.57 -11.54 19.44
C GLU A 517 73.83 -10.79 19.00
N LEU A 518 73.70 -9.71 18.22
CA LEU A 518 74.84 -8.87 17.83
C LEU A 518 75.55 -8.27 19.05
N ARG A 519 74.81 -7.90 20.12
CA ARG A 519 75.40 -7.47 21.40
C ARG A 519 76.15 -8.62 22.09
N ARG A 520 75.60 -9.85 22.13
CA ARG A 520 76.29 -11.05 22.67
C ARG A 520 77.58 -11.35 21.90
N LEU A 521 77.53 -11.35 20.56
CA LEU A 521 78.67 -11.64 19.69
C LEU A 521 79.78 -10.59 19.78
N ARG A 522 79.43 -9.30 19.94
CA ARG A 522 80.42 -8.24 20.24
C ARG A 522 81.16 -8.51 21.54
N VAL A 523 80.44 -8.83 22.62
CA VAL A 523 81.05 -9.18 23.93
C VAL A 523 81.97 -10.40 23.81
N GLN A 524 81.59 -11.44 23.08
CA GLN A 524 82.46 -12.60 22.83
C GLN A 524 83.71 -12.21 22.02
N SER A 525 83.57 -11.40 20.97
CA SER A 525 84.70 -10.92 20.16
C SER A 525 85.69 -10.08 20.97
N ASP A 526 85.20 -9.19 21.84
CA ASP A 526 86.03 -8.41 22.75
C ASP A 526 86.69 -9.28 23.85
N GLN A 527 86.05 -10.38 24.28
CA GLN A 527 86.67 -11.38 25.17
C GLN A 527 87.80 -12.14 24.46
N TRP A 528 87.59 -12.62 23.24
CA TRP A 528 88.64 -13.27 22.43
C TRP A 528 89.80 -12.33 22.14
N ARG A 529 89.55 -11.04 21.85
CA ARG A 529 90.60 -10.03 21.69
C ARG A 529 91.43 -9.88 22.96
N LYS A 530 90.80 -9.70 24.12
CA LYS A 530 91.49 -9.61 25.43
C LYS A 530 92.28 -10.86 25.78
N ALA A 531 91.77 -12.06 25.43
CA ALA A 531 92.50 -13.31 25.62
C ALA A 531 93.75 -13.38 24.73
N ALA A 532 93.65 -12.95 23.48
CA ALA A 532 94.79 -12.87 22.56
C ALA A 532 95.82 -11.80 22.99
N GLU A 533 95.37 -10.62 23.44
CA GLU A 533 96.21 -9.57 24.02
C GLU A 533 96.96 -10.07 25.28
N ALA A 534 96.27 -10.78 26.18
CA ALA A 534 96.88 -11.36 27.37
C ALA A 534 97.89 -12.48 27.03
N ALA A 535 97.60 -13.33 26.05
CA ALA A 535 98.53 -14.35 25.56
C ALA A 535 99.77 -13.73 24.90
N ALA A 536 99.59 -12.68 24.09
CA ALA A 536 100.69 -11.92 23.49
C ALA A 536 101.54 -11.22 24.56
N ALA A 537 100.93 -10.67 25.61
CA ALA A 537 101.66 -10.09 26.75
C ALA A 537 102.43 -11.15 27.55
N ALA A 538 101.87 -12.34 27.75
CA ALA A 538 102.56 -13.46 28.41
C ALA A 538 103.78 -13.95 27.61
N LEU A 539 103.68 -14.00 26.27
CA LEU A 539 104.82 -14.27 25.39
C LEU A 539 105.83 -13.12 25.37
N GLY A 540 105.36 -11.87 25.39
CA GLY A 540 106.17 -10.65 25.43
C GLY A 540 106.89 -10.37 26.74
N GLY A 541 106.53 -11.07 27.84
CA GLY A 541 107.23 -10.99 29.13
C GLY A 541 108.66 -11.57 29.11
N GLY A 542 109.06 -12.20 28.01
CA GLY A 542 110.32 -12.95 27.83
C GLY A 542 111.61 -12.16 27.56
N GLY A 543 111.76 -10.95 28.12
CA GLY A 543 113.06 -10.27 28.29
C GLY A 543 113.71 -9.56 27.09
N GLY A 544 114.76 -8.77 27.39
CA GLY A 544 115.80 -8.32 26.45
C GLY A 544 115.37 -7.41 25.30
N GLY A 545 115.18 -6.11 25.56
CA GLY A 545 114.74 -5.16 24.52
C GLY A 545 115.76 -4.90 23.39
N ILE A 546 115.26 -4.84 22.15
CA ILE A 546 115.95 -4.27 20.99
C ILE A 546 115.05 -3.18 20.39
N GLY A 547 115.53 -1.93 20.37
CA GLY A 547 114.80 -0.81 19.78
C GLY A 547 115.29 -0.47 18.37
N ARG A 548 114.42 -0.66 17.36
CA ARG A 548 114.35 0.19 16.15
C ARG A 548 113.19 -0.19 15.22
N ASN A 549 112.53 0.86 14.71
CA ASN A 549 111.89 1.08 13.40
C ASN A 549 111.18 -0.07 12.65
N VAL A 550 110.01 0.25 12.08
CA VAL A 550 109.68 0.24 10.62
C VAL A 550 108.26 0.82 10.52
N GLU A 551 108.10 2.02 9.93
CA GLU A 551 107.45 2.29 8.62
C GLU A 551 106.05 1.66 8.43
N ARG A 552 105.08 2.30 7.77
CA ARG A 552 105.20 3.27 6.66
C ARG A 552 103.93 4.13 6.56
N THR A 553 104.04 5.46 6.53
CA THR A 553 102.89 6.36 6.30
C THR A 553 102.62 6.53 4.81
N GLY A 554 101.46 6.05 4.35
CA GLY A 554 100.95 6.30 2.99
C GLY A 554 100.03 7.52 2.97
N SER A 555 100.42 8.56 2.23
CA SER A 555 99.59 9.75 1.99
C SER A 555 99.16 9.77 0.52
N LEU A 556 97.87 10.00 0.26
CA LEU A 556 97.33 10.86 -0.81
C LEU A 556 95.78 10.86 -0.78
N GLU A 557 95.21 12.05 -0.61
CA GLU A 557 93.82 12.42 -0.91
C GLU A 557 93.86 13.43 -2.09
N PRO A 558 92.74 13.94 -2.64
CA PRO A 558 91.37 13.42 -2.72
C PRO A 558 90.81 13.41 -4.16
N ALA A 559 89.65 12.76 -4.43
CA ALA A 559 88.68 13.18 -5.47
C ALA A 559 87.36 12.39 -5.49
N GLU A 560 86.25 13.12 -5.61
CA GLU A 560 85.06 12.87 -6.47
C GLU A 560 84.41 11.47 -6.52
N TYR A 561 83.38 11.29 -5.70
CA TYR A 561 82.28 10.33 -5.95
C TYR A 561 81.37 10.82 -7.09
N THR A 562 81.24 10.08 -8.20
CA THR A 562 79.93 9.85 -8.90
C THR A 562 80.00 8.83 -10.04
N ASN A 563 78.84 8.24 -10.35
CA ASN A 563 78.46 7.58 -11.62
C ASN A 563 79.12 6.24 -12.07
N SER A 564 78.48 5.15 -11.62
CA SER A 564 77.52 4.37 -12.45
C SER A 564 77.90 2.99 -13.02
N MET A 565 77.04 2.02 -12.68
CA MET A 565 76.68 0.78 -13.40
C MET A 565 77.67 -0.40 -13.45
N ILE A 566 77.11 -1.58 -13.81
CA ILE A 566 77.71 -2.94 -13.81
C ILE A 566 77.91 -3.45 -12.35
N GLY A 567 77.35 -4.57 -11.87
CA GLY A 567 76.59 -5.69 -12.46
C GLY A 567 77.41 -6.99 -12.47
N GLY A 568 76.95 -8.16 -12.01
CA GLY A 568 75.70 -8.55 -11.33
C GLY A 568 75.51 -10.09 -11.35
N LYS A 569 74.60 -10.65 -10.51
CA LYS A 569 74.33 -12.11 -10.33
C LYS A 569 75.55 -12.88 -9.72
N LEU A 570 75.46 -14.07 -9.13
CA LEU A 570 74.63 -15.30 -9.24
C LEU A 570 74.49 -15.95 -7.83
N ALA A 571 73.62 -16.91 -7.47
CA ALA A 571 72.41 -17.55 -8.04
C ALA A 571 71.61 -18.15 -6.84
N SER A 572 70.30 -18.48 -6.92
CA SER A 572 69.77 -19.71 -7.55
C SER A 572 68.31 -19.60 -8.04
N SER A 573 67.90 -20.58 -8.86
CA SER A 573 66.60 -20.79 -9.55
C SER A 573 66.36 -22.34 -9.56
N PRO A 574 65.56 -23.01 -10.45
CA PRO A 574 64.42 -22.67 -11.33
C PRO A 574 63.14 -23.45 -10.88
N PHE A 575 62.01 -23.67 -11.58
CA PHE A 575 61.45 -23.39 -12.93
C PHE A 575 60.03 -22.75 -12.74
N SER A 576 59.31 -22.10 -13.68
CA SER A 576 59.34 -21.91 -15.15
C SER A 576 58.52 -22.89 -16.00
N ASP A 577 57.45 -22.39 -16.65
CA ASP A 577 56.86 -22.90 -17.90
C ASP A 577 56.11 -21.76 -18.65
N GLU A 578 56.08 -21.83 -19.97
CA GLU A 578 55.45 -20.92 -20.98
C GLU A 578 55.23 -21.77 -22.27
N PRO A 579 54.57 -21.31 -23.36
CA PRO A 579 53.74 -20.12 -23.57
C PRO A 579 52.36 -20.44 -24.23
N GLU A 580 51.58 -19.42 -24.61
CA GLU A 580 51.12 -19.24 -26.02
C GLU A 580 50.35 -17.91 -26.24
N GLU A 581 50.24 -17.49 -27.51
CA GLU A 581 49.49 -16.31 -27.95
C GLU A 581 48.01 -16.63 -28.22
N GLU A 582 47.08 -15.75 -27.85
CA GLU A 582 46.27 -15.11 -28.89
C GLU A 582 45.63 -13.79 -28.46
N SER A 583 45.54 -12.87 -29.42
CA SER A 583 44.60 -11.76 -29.41
C SER A 583 44.20 -11.47 -30.84
N PRO A 584 42.89 -11.34 -31.12
CA PRO A 584 42.56 -10.31 -32.09
C PRO A 584 41.24 -9.54 -31.86
N LYS A 585 41.34 -8.24 -32.21
CA LYS A 585 40.32 -7.38 -32.86
C LYS A 585 39.30 -6.57 -32.02
N ARG A 586 39.64 -5.27 -31.96
CA ARG A 586 38.88 -4.10 -32.49
C ARG A 586 37.82 -3.39 -31.61
N ARG A 587 38.12 -2.10 -31.38
CA ARG A 587 37.22 -0.92 -31.39
C ARG A 587 36.27 -0.77 -30.19
N ASN A 588 35.90 0.43 -29.72
CA ASN A 588 36.26 1.83 -30.08
C ASN A 588 36.85 2.49 -28.80
N SER A 589 37.97 3.22 -28.80
CA SER A 589 38.13 4.62 -29.27
C SER A 589 37.10 5.63 -28.73
N GLY A 590 37.49 6.51 -27.80
CA GLY A 590 36.90 7.86 -27.73
C GLY A 590 36.67 8.50 -26.35
N VAL A 591 37.41 9.59 -26.09
CA VAL A 591 36.93 10.81 -25.39
C VAL A 591 36.40 10.66 -23.95
N LEU A 592 37.33 10.45 -23.00
CA LEU A 592 37.21 11.10 -21.68
C LEU A 592 37.40 12.63 -21.86
N ARG A 593 36.31 13.40 -22.05
CA ARG A 593 36.37 14.87 -22.01
C ARG A 593 35.02 15.54 -21.71
N ARG A 594 34.93 16.12 -20.51
CA ARG A 594 34.02 17.23 -20.11
C ARG A 594 32.51 17.07 -20.36
N MET A 595 31.76 16.80 -19.30
CA MET A 595 30.47 17.47 -19.05
C MET A 595 30.43 18.04 -17.63
N SER A 596 31.19 19.12 -17.43
CA SER A 596 31.14 19.94 -16.22
C SER A 596 30.02 20.98 -16.33
N GLY A 597 28.99 20.84 -15.49
CA GLY A 597 28.01 21.90 -15.22
C GLY A 597 26.66 21.74 -15.94
N LEU A 598 25.62 21.45 -15.14
CA LEU A 598 24.22 21.72 -15.49
C LEU A 598 23.37 22.07 -14.24
N TRP A 599 23.98 22.75 -13.28
CA TRP A 599 23.27 23.42 -12.18
C TRP A 599 22.88 24.84 -12.59
N LYS A 600 21.64 25.06 -13.05
CA LYS A 600 20.98 26.38 -13.05
C LYS A 600 19.49 26.31 -13.41
N LYS A 601 18.67 26.80 -12.47
CA LYS A 601 17.35 27.44 -12.65
C LYS A 601 16.16 26.60 -13.12
N SER A 602 15.30 26.26 -12.15
CA SER A 602 13.87 26.62 -12.19
C SER A 602 13.69 28.16 -12.08
N PRO A 603 12.49 28.74 -12.26
CA PRO A 603 11.19 28.12 -12.55
C PRO A 603 10.53 28.60 -13.86
N LYS A 604 9.37 28.03 -14.18
CA LYS A 604 8.26 28.73 -14.83
C LYS A 604 6.94 28.12 -14.40
#